data_AF-A0A392RUU1-F1
#
_entry.id   AF-A0A392RUU1-F1
#
_cell.length_a   1.000
_cell.length_b   1.000
_cell.length_c   1.000
_cell.angle_alpha   90.00
_cell.angle_beta   90.00
_cell.angle_gamma   90.00
#
_symmetry.space_group_name_H-M   'P 1'
#
loop_
_entity.id
_entity.type
_entity.pdbx_description
1 polymer ?
#
loop_
_entity_poly.entity_id
_entity_poly.type
_entity_poly.pdbx_seq_one_letter_code
_entity_poly.pdbx_strand_id
1 'polypeptide(L)' 'MIEEIREKAHFREFVTKLRAARRYNTKVIQRKFREGDLVLKRPMRKDKGGKLAANWEGPFRIQEVFEGGAYRLETL' A
#
# COMPACT_ATOMS: atom_id res chain seq x y z
N MET A 1 13.52 -34.31 14.76
CA MET A 1 13.90 -34.23 13.34
C MET A 1 12.94 -33.42 12.46
N ILE A 2 11.63 -33.72 12.37
CA ILE A 2 10.71 -32.91 11.53
C ILE A 2 10.47 -31.51 12.12
N GLU A 3 10.32 -31.41 13.44
CA GLU A 3 10.03 -30.13 14.11
C GLU A 3 11.17 -29.12 13.94
N GLU A 4 12.42 -29.56 14.09
CA GLU A 4 13.62 -28.73 13.89
C GLU A 4 13.73 -28.20 12.45
N ILE A 5 13.33 -29.03 11.47
CA ILE A 5 13.29 -28.62 10.05
C ILE A 5 12.23 -27.54 9.84
N ARG A 6 11.04 -27.71 10.44
CA ARG A 6 9.93 -26.73 10.37
C ARG A 6 10.33 -25.42 11.02
N GLU A 7 10.88 -25.45 12.22
CA GLU A 7 11.31 -24.26 12.95
C GLU A 7 12.37 -23.48 12.17
N LYS A 8 13.36 -24.18 11.60
CA LYS A 8 14.38 -23.57 10.74
C LYS A 8 13.77 -22.96 9.47
N ALA A 9 12.77 -23.62 8.86
CA ALA A 9 12.06 -23.07 7.71
C ALA A 9 11.28 -21.79 8.07
N HIS A 10 10.53 -21.81 9.18
CA HIS A 10 9.78 -20.67 9.68
C HIS A 10 10.70 -19.48 10.00
N PHE A 11 11.84 -19.72 10.64
CA PHE A 11 12.80 -18.65 10.92
C PHE A 11 13.33 -18.01 9.64
N ARG A 12 13.66 -18.81 8.62
CA ARG A 12 14.11 -18.30 7.31
C ARG A 12 13.03 -17.49 6.61
N GLU A 13 11.78 -17.95 6.65
CA GLU A 13 10.64 -17.23 6.09
C GLU A 13 10.47 -15.87 6.79
N PHE A 14 10.46 -15.86 8.13
CA PHE A 14 10.32 -14.65 8.93
C PHE A 14 11.42 -13.64 8.62
N VAL A 15 12.69 -14.06 8.62
CA VAL A 15 13.83 -13.19 8.31
C VAL A 15 13.74 -12.63 6.89
N THR A 16 13.29 -13.45 5.93
CA THR A 16 13.11 -13.02 4.54
C THR A 16 12.03 -11.94 4.42
N LYS A 17 10.87 -12.15 5.05
CA LYS A 17 9.77 -11.17 5.10
C LYS A 17 10.23 -9.87 5.77
N LEU A 18 10.94 -9.96 6.89
CA LEU A 18 11.45 -8.80 7.62
C LEU A 18 12.43 -7.97 6.78
N ARG A 19 13.34 -8.62 6.04
CA ARG A 19 14.27 -7.93 5.13
C ARG A 19 13.53 -7.22 4.00
N ALA A 20 12.53 -7.87 3.40
CA ALA A 20 11.72 -7.27 2.34
C ALA A 20 10.96 -6.03 2.87
N ALA A 21 10.32 -6.15 4.04
CA ALA A 21 9.59 -5.06 4.68
C ALA A 21 10.52 -3.87 5.00
N ARG A 22 11.71 -4.12 5.58
CA ARG A 22 12.69 -3.05 5.85
C ARG A 22 13.11 -2.31 4.59
N ARG A 23 13.42 -3.04 3.52
CA ARG A 23 13.83 -2.43 2.23
C ARG A 23 12.71 -1.62 1.58
N TYR A 24 11.47 -2.06 1.74
CA TYR A 24 10.30 -1.31 1.26
C TYR A 24 10.12 -0.03 2.09
N ASN A 25 10.10 -0.16 3.42
CA ASN A 25 9.84 0.94 4.34
C ASN A 25 10.90 2.06 4.29
N THR A 26 12.16 1.76 3.94
CA THR A 26 13.18 2.82 3.77
C THR A 26 12.92 3.72 2.57
N LYS A 27 12.14 3.27 1.58
CA LYS A 27 11.80 4.04 0.37
C LYS A 27 10.43 4.69 0.44
N VAL A 28 9.57 4.24 1.33
CA VAL A 28 8.20 4.71 1.45
C VAL A 28 8.17 5.91 2.38
N ILE A 29 8.00 7.09 1.79
CA ILE A 29 7.76 8.31 2.56
C ILE A 29 6.29 8.32 2.96
N GLN A 30 6.01 8.20 4.26
CA GLN A 30 4.67 8.39 4.78
C GLN A 30 4.24 9.85 4.50
N ARG A 31 3.18 10.01 3.71
CA ARG A 31 2.55 11.30 3.46
C ARG A 31 1.25 11.38 4.23
N LYS A 32 1.07 12.47 4.98
CA LYS A 32 -0.21 12.84 5.58
C LYS A 32 -0.86 13.86 4.67
N PHE A 33 -2.10 13.60 4.28
CA PHE A 33 -2.89 14.54 3.51
C PHE A 33 -3.86 15.29 4.42
N ARG A 34 -4.37 16.42 3.93
CA ARG A 34 -5.33 17.28 4.59
C ARG A 34 -6.60 17.39 3.75
N GLU A 35 -7.69 17.79 4.39
CA GLU A 35 -8.91 18.17 3.68
C GLU A 35 -8.60 19.27 2.66
N GLY A 36 -9.15 19.14 1.45
CA GLY A 36 -8.87 20.03 0.33
C GLY A 36 -7.71 19.60 -0.57
N ASP A 37 -6.81 18.71 -0.12
CA ASP A 37 -5.70 18.25 -0.95
C ASP A 37 -6.21 17.48 -2.18
N LEU A 38 -5.55 17.69 -3.32
CA LEU A 38 -5.80 16.93 -4.54
C LEU A 38 -4.94 15.67 -4.57
N VAL A 39 -5.57 14.53 -4.84
CA VAL A 39 -4.92 13.22 -4.87
C VAL A 39 -5.37 12.39 -6.07
N LEU A 40 -4.49 11.46 -6.47
CA LEU A 40 -4.80 10.42 -7.45
C LEU A 40 -5.05 9.10 -6.72
N LYS A 41 -6.04 8.34 -7.18
CA LYS A 41 -6.40 7.04 -6.60
C LYS A 41 -5.94 5.91 -7.49
N ARG A 42 -5.26 4.91 -6.93
CA ARG A 42 -4.96 3.68 -7.65
C ARG A 42 -6.20 2.77 -7.62
N PRO A 43 -6.73 2.32 -8.77
CA PRO A 43 -7.82 1.36 -8.78
C PRO A 43 -7.36 0.00 -8.23
N MET A 44 -8.17 -0.57 -7.34
CA MET A 44 -7.92 -1.89 -6.72
C MET A 44 -8.56 -3.04 -7.51
N ARG A 45 -9.21 -2.75 -8.65
CA ARG A 45 -9.93 -3.74 -9.46
C ARG A 45 -8.95 -4.74 -10.09
N LYS A 46 -9.40 -6.00 -10.23
CA LYS A 46 -8.63 -7.08 -10.89
C LYS A 46 -8.37 -6.76 -12.36
N ASP A 47 -9.36 -6.19 -13.03
CA ASP A 47 -9.20 -5.65 -14.38
C ASP A 47 -8.76 -4.18 -14.28
N LYS A 48 -7.51 -3.93 -14.68
CA LYS A 48 -6.91 -2.59 -14.71
C LYS A 48 -7.13 -1.89 -16.04
N GLY A 49 -7.93 -2.43 -16.96
CA GLY A 49 -8.13 -1.90 -18.31
C GLY A 49 -7.03 -2.30 -19.31
N GLY A 50 -6.27 -3.36 -19.01
CA GLY A 50 -5.16 -3.85 -19.85
C GLY A 50 -3.81 -3.17 -19.59
N LYS A 51 -2.82 -3.45 -20.46
CA LYS A 51 -1.40 -3.04 -20.27
C LYS A 51 -1.15 -1.54 -20.40
N LEU A 52 -2.00 -0.84 -21.18
CA LEU A 52 -1.84 0.59 -21.51
C LEU A 52 -2.79 1.50 -20.72
N ALA A 53 -3.63 0.94 -19.86
CA ALA A 53 -4.49 1.74 -19.03
C ALA A 53 -3.71 2.49 -17.94
N ALA A 54 -4.24 3.65 -17.55
CA ALA A 54 -3.64 4.47 -16.52
C ALA A 54 -3.61 3.72 -15.17
N ASN A 55 -2.48 3.77 -14.48
CA ASN A 55 -2.32 3.17 -13.14
C ASN A 55 -3.02 3.96 -12.03
N TRP A 56 -3.52 5.16 -12.33
CA TRP A 56 -4.08 6.13 -11.40
C TRP A 56 -5.29 6.81 -12.03
N GLU A 57 -6.32 7.03 -11.22
CA GLU A 57 -7.57 7.70 -11.56
C GLU A 57 -7.67 9.05 -10.85
N GLY A 58 -8.49 9.95 -11.39
CA GLY A 58 -8.78 11.25 -10.80
C GLY A 58 -7.86 12.35 -11.29
N PRO A 59 -8.19 13.60 -10.95
CA PRO A 59 -8.00 14.12 -9.59
C PRO A 59 -9.23 13.98 -8.70
N PHE A 60 -8.99 13.67 -7.42
CA PHE A 60 -9.99 13.71 -6.36
C PHE A 60 -9.59 14.77 -5.33
N ARG A 61 -10.56 15.33 -4.63
CA ARG A 61 -10.30 16.14 -3.43
C ARG A 61 -10.54 15.29 -2.19
N ILE A 62 -9.71 15.46 -1.17
CA ILE A 62 -9.97 14.89 0.15
C ILE A 62 -11.05 15.71 0.83
N GLN A 63 -12.17 15.08 1.12
CA GLN A 63 -13.29 15.68 1.82
C GLN A 63 -13.13 15.56 3.34
N GLU A 64 -12.64 14.43 3.83
CA GLU A 64 -12.51 14.15 5.27
C GLU A 64 -11.28 13.27 5.53
N VAL A 65 -10.56 13.55 6.61
CA VAL A 65 -9.39 12.78 7.08
C VAL A 65 -9.77 12.00 8.35
N PHE A 66 -9.63 10.67 8.32
CA PHE A 66 -9.87 9.82 9.49
C PHE A 66 -8.57 9.46 10.22
N GLU A 67 -8.71 9.12 11.51
CA GLU A 67 -7.62 8.48 12.26
C GLU A 67 -7.18 7.17 11.60
N GLY A 68 -5.89 6.87 11.66
CA GLY A 68 -5.32 5.67 11.03
C GLY A 68 -5.00 5.80 9.53
N GLY A 69 -5.18 6.99 8.93
CA GLY A 69 -4.73 7.27 7.56
C GLY A 69 -5.71 6.87 6.46
N ALA A 70 -6.99 6.74 6.80
CA ALA A 70 -8.07 6.64 5.82
C ALA A 70 -8.57 8.04 5.43
N TYR A 71 -9.02 8.18 4.18
CA TYR A 71 -9.47 9.46 3.62
C TYR A 71 -10.79 9.25 2.86
N ARG A 72 -11.77 10.14 3.06
CA ARG A 72 -12.95 10.23 2.20
C ARG A 72 -12.62 11.12 1.00
N LEU A 73 -12.89 10.63 -0.20
CA LEU A 73 -12.65 11.35 -1.45
C LEU A 73 -13.96 11.84 -2.04
N GLU A 74 -13.94 13.05 -2.58
CA GLU A 74 -15.01 13.57 -3.44
C GLU A 74 -14.48 13.78 -4.87
N THR A 75 -15.35 13.56 -5.85
CA THR A 75 -15.10 13.94 -7.24
C THR A 75 -15.30 15.44 -7.38
N LEU A 76 -14.44 16.08 -8.17
CA LEU A 76 -14.56 17.50 -8.52
C LEU A 76 -15.77 17.77 -9.43
#